data_AF-A0A2T9YHI9-F1
#
_entry.id   AF-A0A2T9YHI9-F1
#
_cell.length_a   1.000
_cell.length_b   1.000
_cell.length_c   1.000
_cell.angle_alpha   90.00
_cell.angle_beta   90.00
_cell.angle_gamma   90.00
#
_symmetry.space_group_name_H-M   'P 1'
#
loop_
_entity.id
_entity.type
_entity.pdbx_description
1 polymer ?
#
loop_
_entity_poly.entity_id
_entity_poly.type
_entity_poly.pdbx_seq_one_letter_code
_entity_poly.pdbx_strand_id
1 'polypeptide(L)'
;MVSNPQKQYKDNHNQWIFTKEEMNCTPSIIDGMSYQEEWDTRYKGIAFIDKVLRPLKRPQIVISTASVLFHRFYMRQSLKVIHHYDIAGTVAFLSTKIEENKMGLLAVAHSCAQVGSRSTLKVDDSLVEKWKGVILKYEAIVLELVCFDMNIIHPYNTIEHFLSSFAFPVKVGKMAWAFVNDK
;
A
#
# COMPACT_ATOMS: atom_id res chain seq x y z
N MET A 1 -26.74 20.74 38.86
CA MET A 1 -26.77 20.27 37.47
C MET A 1 -25.33 20.16 36.98
N VAL A 2 -24.77 18.96 37.09
CA VAL A 2 -23.38 18.69 36.70
C VAL A 2 -23.34 18.64 35.17
N SER A 3 -22.70 19.64 34.56
CA SER A 3 -22.47 19.69 33.13
C SER A 3 -21.55 18.54 32.72
N ASN A 4 -22.10 17.60 31.96
CA ASN A 4 -21.45 16.42 31.42
C ASN A 4 -20.18 16.80 30.61
N PRO A 5 -18.98 16.29 30.94
CA PRO A 5 -17.74 16.59 30.23
C PRO A 5 -17.59 15.74 28.94
N GLN A 6 -18.67 15.58 28.17
CA GLN A 6 -18.62 15.04 26.80
C GLN A 6 -18.57 16.19 25.79
N LYS A 7 -17.60 17.09 25.96
CA LYS A 7 -17.20 18.02 24.90
C LYS A 7 -16.56 17.22 23.76
N GLN A 8 -17.41 16.74 22.87
CA GLN A 8 -17.28 16.85 21.42
C GLN A 8 -15.84 16.79 20.87
N TYR A 9 -15.27 15.58 20.78
CA TYR A 9 -14.17 15.30 19.86
C TYR A 9 -14.72 15.29 18.42
N LYS A 10 -14.95 16.48 17.86
CA LYS A 10 -15.14 16.67 16.42
C LYS A 10 -13.91 17.36 15.86
N ASP A 11 -12.82 16.61 15.78
CA ASP A 11 -11.77 16.81 14.79
C ASP A 11 -11.42 15.43 14.25
N ASN A 12 -12.29 14.92 13.39
CA ASN A 12 -12.10 13.66 12.69
C ASN A 12 -11.15 13.89 11.49
N HIS A 13 -10.02 14.55 11.71
CA HIS A 13 -8.95 14.62 10.74
C HIS A 13 -8.39 13.21 10.60
N ASN A 14 -8.81 12.52 9.54
CA ASN A 14 -8.22 11.24 9.17
C ASN A 14 -6.70 11.45 9.07
N GLN A 15 -5.94 10.83 10.00
CA GLN A 15 -4.49 11.03 10.19
C GLN A 15 -3.65 10.74 8.94
N TRP A 16 -4.27 10.19 7.89
CA TRP A 16 -3.66 9.80 6.63
C TRP A 16 -4.05 10.72 5.46
N ILE A 17 -4.69 11.85 5.73
CA ILE A 17 -4.99 12.88 4.76
C ILE A 17 -4.05 14.05 5.00
N PHE A 18 -3.25 14.36 3.98
CA PHE A 18 -2.21 15.37 4.04
C PHE A 18 -2.51 16.51 3.07
N THR A 19 -2.20 17.72 3.50
CA THR A 19 -2.22 18.93 2.68
C THR A 19 -1.11 18.92 1.64
N LYS A 20 -1.21 19.79 0.64
CA LYS A 20 -0.17 19.89 -0.39
C LYS A 20 1.15 20.37 0.20
N GLU A 21 1.08 21.24 1.21
CA GLU A 21 2.22 21.76 1.95
C GLU A 21 2.93 20.63 2.72
N GLU A 22 2.19 19.77 3.41
CA GLU A 22 2.75 18.58 4.09
C GLU A 22 3.37 17.58 3.10
N MET A 23 2.77 17.42 1.91
CA MET A 23 3.34 16.58 0.84
C MET A 23 4.65 17.14 0.26
N ASN A 24 4.97 18.41 0.46
CA ASN A 24 6.27 18.99 0.12
C ASN A 24 7.29 18.88 1.27
N CYS A 25 6.89 18.29 2.40
CA CYS A 25 7.72 18.12 3.59
C CYS A 25 7.69 16.66 4.09
N THR A 26 7.60 15.69 3.17
CA THR A 26 7.75 14.28 3.53
C THR A 26 9.14 14.01 4.12
N PRO A 27 9.32 12.92 4.89
CA PRO A 27 10.64 12.53 5.38
C PRO A 27 11.70 12.39 4.26
N SER A 28 11.30 11.88 3.09
CA SER A 28 12.19 11.74 1.93
C SER A 28 12.67 13.10 1.40
N ILE A 29 11.76 14.09 1.31
CA ILE A 29 12.10 15.44 0.84
C ILE A 29 12.96 16.17 1.86
N ILE A 30 12.67 16.04 3.16
CA ILE A 30 13.48 16.61 4.24
C ILE A 30 14.91 16.04 4.19
N ASP A 31 15.06 14.75 3.87
CA ASP A 31 16.36 14.10 3.66
C ASP A 31 17.04 14.47 2.32
N GLY A 32 16.47 15.40 1.56
CA GLY A 32 17.05 15.97 0.35
C GLY A 32 16.70 15.25 -0.96
N MET A 33 15.63 14.45 -0.98
CA MET A 33 15.07 13.94 -2.24
C MET A 33 14.21 15.03 -2.91
N SER A 34 14.27 15.15 -4.23
CA SER A 34 13.31 16.01 -4.93
C SER A 34 11.92 15.37 -4.93
N TYR A 35 10.87 16.19 -5.06
CA TYR A 35 9.49 15.69 -5.17
C TYR A 35 9.34 14.68 -6.32
N GLN A 36 9.97 14.94 -7.48
CA GLN A 36 9.89 14.06 -8.64
C GLN A 36 10.55 12.70 -8.39
N GLU A 37 11.73 12.68 -7.75
CA GLU A 37 12.43 11.44 -7.41
C GLU A 37 11.64 10.60 -6.40
N GLU A 38 11.01 11.24 -5.41
CA GLU A 38 10.13 10.55 -4.47
C GLU A 38 8.92 9.96 -5.19
N TRP A 39 8.27 10.74 -6.04
CA TRP A 39 7.12 10.29 -6.82
C TRP A 39 7.48 9.08 -7.71
N ASP A 40 8.57 9.15 -8.48
CA ASP A 40 9.05 8.06 -9.33
C ASP A 40 9.37 6.80 -8.52
N THR A 41 9.95 6.97 -7.32
CA THR A 41 10.31 5.85 -6.45
C THR A 41 9.08 5.20 -5.82
N ARG A 42 8.10 6.01 -5.41
CA ARG A 42 6.81 5.50 -4.93
C ARG A 42 6.08 4.73 -6.03
N TYR A 43 6.04 5.27 -7.25
CA TYR A 43 5.47 4.60 -8.42
C TYR A 43 6.14 3.25 -8.69
N LYS A 44 7.48 3.17 -8.65
CA LYS A 44 8.21 1.90 -8.76
C LYS A 44 7.82 0.90 -7.66
N GLY A 45 7.61 1.37 -6.44
CA GLY A 45 7.12 0.56 -5.32
C GLY A 45 5.74 -0.03 -5.59
N ILE A 46 4.77 0.79 -5.99
CA ILE A 46 3.41 0.35 -6.34
C ILE A 46 3.42 -0.63 -7.53
N ALA A 47 4.24 -0.35 -8.54
CA ALA A 47 4.41 -1.25 -9.68
C ALA A 47 5.00 -2.62 -9.26
N PHE A 48 5.90 -2.64 -8.28
CA PHE A 48 6.44 -3.88 -7.73
C PHE A 48 5.39 -4.68 -6.95
N ILE A 49 4.60 -4.02 -6.08
CA ILE A 49 3.48 -4.64 -5.35
C ILE A 49 2.55 -5.37 -6.32
N ASP A 50 2.15 -4.69 -7.39
CA ASP A 50 1.26 -5.27 -8.39
C ASP A 50 1.88 -6.48 -9.09
N LYS A 51 3.16 -6.38 -9.49
CA LYS A 51 3.89 -7.49 -10.12
C LYS A 51 4.07 -8.69 -9.19
N VAL A 52 4.12 -8.48 -7.88
CA VAL A 52 4.21 -9.55 -6.88
C VAL A 52 2.84 -10.23 -6.67
N LEU A 53 1.77 -9.45 -6.56
CA LEU A 53 0.46 -9.96 -6.15
C LEU A 53 -0.41 -10.47 -7.30
N ARG A 54 -0.28 -9.88 -8.50
CA ARG A 54 -1.10 -10.23 -9.67
C ARG A 54 -0.87 -11.66 -10.16
N PRO A 55 0.38 -12.17 -10.28
CA PRO A 55 0.62 -13.58 -10.61
C PRO A 55 0.10 -14.56 -9.56
N LEU A 56 0.04 -14.12 -8.29
CA LEU A 56 -0.54 -14.87 -7.18
C LEU A 56 -2.08 -14.80 -7.14
N LYS A 57 -2.70 -14.22 -8.17
CA LYS A 57 -4.15 -14.07 -8.35
C LYS A 57 -4.83 -13.39 -7.16
N ARG A 58 -4.16 -12.42 -6.55
CA ARG A 58 -4.78 -11.63 -5.46
C ARG A 58 -5.77 -10.62 -6.05
N PRO A 59 -6.94 -10.42 -5.42
CA PRO A 59 -7.93 -9.45 -5.88
C PRO A 59 -7.40 -8.02 -5.75
N GLN A 60 -7.99 -7.09 -6.51
CA GLN A 60 -7.54 -5.70 -6.57
C GLN A 60 -7.57 -5.01 -5.19
N ILE A 61 -8.53 -5.35 -4.33
CA ILE A 61 -8.62 -4.81 -2.97
C ILE A 61 -7.34 -5.07 -2.15
N VAL A 62 -6.73 -6.25 -2.29
CA VAL A 62 -5.45 -6.60 -1.62
C VAL A 62 -4.31 -5.72 -2.14
N ILE A 63 -4.25 -5.50 -3.46
CA ILE A 63 -3.24 -4.64 -4.10
C ILE A 63 -3.40 -3.19 -3.63
N SER A 64 -4.63 -2.70 -3.54
CA SER A 64 -4.94 -1.35 -3.03
C SER A 64 -4.58 -1.20 -1.56
N THR A 65 -4.88 -2.19 -0.73
CA THR A 65 -4.50 -2.19 0.69
C THR A 65 -2.98 -2.13 0.85
N ALA A 66 -2.25 -2.95 0.11
CA ALA A 66 -0.79 -2.88 0.09
C ALA A 66 -0.27 -1.50 -0.36
N SER A 67 -0.90 -0.90 -1.37
CA SER A 67 -0.53 0.42 -1.90
C SER A 67 -0.76 1.54 -0.89
N VAL A 68 -1.90 1.52 -0.18
CA VAL A 68 -2.21 2.48 0.89
C VAL A 68 -1.21 2.33 2.04
N LEU A 69 -0.94 1.12 2.51
CA LEU A 69 0.06 0.88 3.56
C LEU A 69 1.45 1.36 3.14
N PHE A 70 1.85 1.11 1.89
CA PHE A 70 3.11 1.58 1.33
C PHE A 70 3.20 3.11 1.37
N HIS A 71 2.16 3.81 0.91
CA HIS A 71 2.14 5.27 0.91
C HIS A 71 2.17 5.84 2.34
N ARG A 72 1.34 5.28 3.24
CA ARG A 72 1.29 5.65 4.66
C ARG A 72 2.66 5.48 5.34
N PHE A 73 3.34 4.37 5.08
CA PHE A 73 4.67 4.10 5.62
C PHE A 73 5.67 5.21 5.26
N TYR A 74 5.75 5.58 3.98
CA TYR A 74 6.69 6.61 3.53
C TYR A 74 6.24 8.05 3.85
N MET A 75 5.08 8.25 4.47
CA MET A 75 4.77 9.53 5.12
C MET A 75 5.46 9.69 6.47
N ARG A 76 6.03 8.61 7.03
CA ARG A 76 6.71 8.60 8.34
C ARG A 76 8.14 8.07 8.29
N GLN A 77 8.56 7.53 7.16
CA GLN A 77 9.92 7.07 6.92
C GLN A 77 10.42 7.58 5.58
N SER A 78 11.72 7.81 5.49
CA SER A 78 12.38 8.27 4.28
C SER A 78 12.73 7.12 3.33
N LEU A 79 12.50 7.34 2.04
CA LEU A 79 12.92 6.43 0.96
C LEU A 79 14.45 6.30 0.84
N LYS A 80 15.22 7.20 1.47
CA LYS A 80 16.69 7.10 1.55
C LYS A 80 17.16 6.16 2.66
N VAL A 81 16.31 5.89 3.66
CA VAL A 81 16.64 5.07 4.82
C VAL A 81 16.25 3.61 4.60
N ILE A 82 15.03 3.36 4.11
CA ILE A 82 14.54 2.01 3.84
C ILE A 82 14.13 1.89 2.38
N HIS A 83 14.61 0.83 1.73
CA HIS A 83 14.42 0.63 0.30
C HIS A 83 12.95 0.31 -0.03
N HIS A 84 12.40 0.98 -1.04
CA HIS A 84 11.01 0.82 -1.48
C HIS A 84 10.60 -0.63 -1.77
N TYR A 85 11.44 -1.44 -2.41
CA TYR A 85 11.09 -2.84 -2.67
C TYR A 85 10.98 -3.71 -1.42
N ASP A 86 11.76 -3.43 -0.38
CA ASP A 86 11.69 -4.20 0.87
C ASP A 86 10.31 -4.00 1.53
N ILE A 87 9.89 -2.73 1.63
CA ILE A 87 8.58 -2.39 2.17
C ILE A 87 7.45 -2.83 1.25
N ALA A 88 7.61 -2.71 -0.08
CA ALA A 88 6.64 -3.19 -1.05
C ALA A 88 6.38 -4.71 -0.92
N GLY A 89 7.42 -5.52 -0.74
CA GLY A 89 7.27 -6.96 -0.48
C GLY A 89 6.57 -7.24 0.86
N THR A 90 6.92 -6.49 1.91
CA THR A 90 6.32 -6.64 3.24
C THR A 90 4.85 -6.27 3.26
N VAL A 91 4.46 -5.12 2.70
CA VAL A 91 3.05 -4.70 2.64
C VAL A 91 2.23 -5.58 1.69
N ALA A 92 2.85 -6.13 0.63
CA ALA A 92 2.22 -7.15 -0.20
C ALA A 92 1.83 -8.39 0.63
N PHE A 93 2.71 -8.87 1.51
CA PHE A 93 2.36 -9.96 2.44
C PHE A 93 1.31 -9.56 3.48
N LEU A 94 1.48 -8.41 4.15
CA LEU A 94 0.54 -7.91 5.17
C LEU A 94 -0.88 -7.73 4.64
N SER A 95 -1.04 -7.15 3.45
CA SER A 95 -2.35 -6.93 2.83
C SER A 95 -3.15 -8.22 2.63
N THR A 96 -2.49 -9.34 2.32
CA THR A 96 -3.19 -10.64 2.20
C THR A 96 -3.79 -11.11 3.52
N LYS A 97 -3.19 -10.73 4.65
CA LYS A 97 -3.70 -11.06 5.98
C LYS A 97 -4.83 -10.13 6.39
N ILE A 98 -4.67 -8.83 6.11
CA ILE A 98 -5.65 -7.79 6.46
C ILE A 98 -6.98 -8.01 5.72
N GLU A 99 -6.93 -8.31 4.43
CA GLU A 99 -8.13 -8.54 3.60
C GLU A 99 -8.67 -9.97 3.70
N GLU A 100 -8.27 -10.75 4.71
CA GLU A 100 -8.63 -12.17 4.90
C GLU A 100 -8.34 -13.09 3.70
N ASN A 101 -7.51 -12.64 2.76
CA ASN A 101 -7.10 -13.34 1.54
C ASN A 101 -5.73 -14.02 1.70
N LYS A 102 -5.55 -14.72 2.83
CA LYS A 102 -4.24 -15.17 3.35
C LYS A 102 -3.42 -15.90 2.29
N MET A 103 -2.12 -15.58 2.25
CA MET A 103 -1.12 -16.22 1.40
C MET A 103 0.05 -16.66 2.27
N GLY A 104 0.63 -17.82 1.98
CA GLY A 104 1.83 -18.28 2.68
C GLY A 104 3.02 -17.36 2.40
N LEU A 105 3.83 -17.08 3.43
CA LEU A 105 5.05 -16.25 3.31
C LEU A 105 5.96 -16.72 2.17
N LEU A 106 6.13 -18.03 2.00
CA LEU A 106 6.98 -18.61 0.96
C LEU A 106 6.52 -18.21 -0.46
N ALA A 107 5.21 -18.20 -0.72
CA ALA A 107 4.68 -17.84 -2.03
C ALA A 107 4.90 -16.35 -2.35
N VAL A 108 4.71 -15.47 -1.36
CA VAL A 108 4.98 -14.03 -1.53
C VAL A 108 6.48 -13.79 -1.70
N ALA A 109 7.33 -14.39 -0.87
CA ALA A 109 8.78 -14.27 -0.97
C ALA A 109 9.32 -14.76 -2.32
N HIS A 110 8.82 -15.91 -2.80
CA HIS A 110 9.18 -16.42 -4.13
C HIS A 110 8.76 -15.43 -5.24
N SER A 111 7.56 -14.86 -5.16
CA SER A 111 7.09 -13.86 -6.12
C SER A 111 7.96 -12.60 -6.10
N CYS A 112 8.31 -12.08 -4.91
CA CYS A 112 9.24 -10.95 -4.76
C CYS A 112 10.60 -11.25 -5.39
N ALA A 113 11.13 -12.45 -5.17
CA ALA A 113 12.41 -12.88 -5.73
C ALA A 113 12.37 -12.99 -7.26
N GLN A 114 11.27 -13.50 -7.83
CA GLN A 114 11.05 -13.55 -9.27
C GLN A 114 11.03 -12.14 -9.88
N VAL A 115 10.24 -11.23 -9.30
CA VAL A 115 10.09 -9.86 -9.81
C VAL A 115 11.40 -9.07 -9.65
N GLY A 116 12.09 -9.22 -8.52
CA GLY A 116 13.34 -8.52 -8.23
C GLY A 116 14.51 -8.97 -9.10
N SER A 117 14.59 -10.26 -9.44
CA SER A 117 15.62 -10.79 -10.33
C SER A 117 15.41 -10.46 -11.81
N ARG A 118 14.21 -9.98 -12.19
CA ARG A 118 13.78 -9.76 -13.58
C ARG A 118 13.98 -10.98 -14.50
N SER A 119 14.14 -12.16 -13.91
CA SER A 119 14.35 -13.41 -14.62
C SER A 119 13.01 -14.08 -14.89
N THR A 120 12.90 -14.83 -15.97
CA THR A 120 11.79 -15.77 -16.22
C THR A 120 12.17 -17.20 -15.84
N LEU A 121 13.42 -17.42 -15.43
CA LEU A 121 13.96 -18.72 -15.03
C LEU A 121 13.63 -19.01 -13.56
N LYS A 122 13.85 -20.27 -13.15
CA LYS A 122 13.70 -20.71 -11.76
C LYS A 122 14.56 -19.82 -10.85
N VAL A 123 13.92 -19.27 -9.82
CA VAL A 123 14.56 -18.42 -8.83
C VAL A 123 15.45 -19.26 -7.93
N ASP A 124 16.61 -18.72 -7.56
CA ASP A 124 17.50 -19.32 -6.56
C ASP A 124 16.83 -19.31 -5.16
N ASP A 125 16.86 -20.46 -4.48
CA ASP A 125 16.30 -20.64 -3.14
C ASP A 125 16.93 -19.67 -2.12
N SER A 126 18.22 -19.30 -2.32
CA SER A 126 18.90 -18.32 -1.47
C SER A 126 18.24 -16.93 -1.52
N LEU A 127 17.75 -16.53 -2.69
CA LEU A 127 17.08 -15.24 -2.89
C LEU A 127 15.68 -15.26 -2.27
N VAL A 128 14.98 -16.40 -2.35
CA VAL A 128 13.69 -16.59 -1.69
C VAL A 128 13.84 -16.48 -0.17
N GLU A 129 14.87 -17.12 0.40
CA GLU A 129 15.14 -17.04 1.84
C GLU A 129 15.49 -15.63 2.28
N LYS A 130 16.26 -14.89 1.47
CA LYS A 130 16.52 -13.46 1.70
C LYS A 130 15.21 -12.67 1.77
N TRP A 131 14.28 -12.89 0.83
CA TRP A 131 12.99 -12.19 0.84
C TRP A 131 12.11 -12.57 2.03
N LYS A 132 12.13 -13.83 2.49
CA LYS A 132 11.47 -14.22 3.75
C LYS A 132 12.04 -13.41 4.92
N GLY A 133 13.36 -13.32 5.03
CA GLY A 133 14.04 -12.53 6.05
C GLY A 133 13.67 -11.04 5.99
N VAL A 134 13.63 -10.44 4.80
CA VAL A 134 13.21 -9.04 4.60
C VAL A 134 11.76 -8.81 5.05
N ILE A 135 10.83 -9.67 4.62
CA ILE A 135 9.41 -9.55 4.97
C ILE A 135 9.22 -9.65 6.49
N LEU A 136 9.84 -10.65 7.12
CA LEU A 136 9.74 -10.85 8.57
C LEU A 136 10.40 -9.72 9.36
N LYS A 137 11.54 -9.19 8.88
CA LYS A 137 12.24 -8.08 9.52
C LYS A 137 11.38 -6.82 9.59
N TYR A 138 10.72 -6.46 8.48
CA TYR A 138 9.99 -5.19 8.39
C TYR A 138 8.51 -5.32 8.76
N GLU A 139 7.97 -6.51 8.99
CA GLU A 139 6.56 -6.71 9.34
C GLU A 139 6.13 -5.85 10.54
N ALA A 140 6.81 -5.98 11.68
CA ALA A 140 6.50 -5.22 12.88
C ALA A 140 6.74 -3.72 12.69
N ILE A 141 7.81 -3.35 11.98
CA ILE A 141 8.18 -1.95 11.71
C ILE A 141 7.10 -1.25 10.88
N VAL A 142 6.56 -1.94 9.86
CA VAL A 142 5.46 -1.42 9.05
C VAL A 142 4.22 -1.22 9.92
N LEU A 143 3.83 -2.22 10.71
CA LEU A 143 2.64 -2.15 11.58
C LEU A 143 2.73 -1.00 12.58
N GLU A 144 3.88 -0.83 13.22
CA GLU A 144 4.14 0.28 14.14
C GLU A 144 4.08 1.64 13.43
N LEU A 145 4.76 1.78 12.28
CA LEU A 145 4.77 3.04 11.53
C LEU A 145 3.42 3.38 10.92
N VAL A 146 2.53 2.42 10.66
CA VAL A 146 1.14 2.71 10.28
C VAL A 146 0.19 2.82 11.48
N CYS A 147 0.71 2.95 12.71
CA CYS A 147 -0.08 3.02 13.95
C CYS A 147 -1.07 1.87 14.14
N PHE A 148 -0.79 0.68 13.58
CA PHE A 148 -1.72 -0.44 13.52
C PHE A 148 -3.09 -0.09 12.89
N ASP A 149 -3.17 1.03 12.18
CA ASP A 149 -4.38 1.49 11.48
C ASP A 149 -4.49 0.78 10.13
N MET A 150 -4.99 -0.45 10.20
CA MET A 150 -5.18 -1.34 9.04
C MET A 150 -6.61 -1.26 8.48
N ASN A 151 -7.48 -0.41 9.05
CA ASN A 151 -8.85 -0.25 8.60
C ASN A 151 -8.88 0.71 7.39
N ILE A 152 -8.63 0.16 6.20
CA ILE A 152 -8.56 0.93 4.96
C ILE A 152 -9.94 0.93 4.29
N ILE A 153 -10.53 2.12 4.17
CA ILE A 153 -11.77 2.31 3.43
C ILE A 153 -11.42 2.51 1.95
N HIS A 154 -11.80 1.55 1.11
CA HIS A 154 -11.59 1.62 -0.33
C HIS A 154 -12.74 2.36 -1.04
N PRO A 155 -12.46 3.04 -2.17
CA PRO A 155 -13.48 3.76 -2.93
C PRO A 155 -14.45 2.85 -3.69
N TYR A 156 -14.18 1.54 -3.80
CA TYR A 156 -14.93 0.60 -4.64
C TYR A 156 -16.43 0.56 -4.34
N ASN A 157 -16.80 0.40 -3.07
CA ASN A 157 -18.22 0.35 -2.65
C ASN A 157 -18.94 1.67 -2.97
N THR A 158 -18.24 2.80 -2.78
CA THR A 158 -18.78 4.13 -3.11
C THR A 158 -19.03 4.25 -4.60
N ILE A 159 -18.08 3.84 -5.44
CA ILE A 159 -18.23 3.86 -6.90
C ILE A 159 -19.39 2.96 -7.34
N GLU A 160 -19.47 1.74 -6.83
CA GLU A 160 -20.56 0.81 -7.14
C GLU A 160 -21.93 1.39 -6.75
N HIS A 161 -22.01 2.05 -5.59
CA HIS A 161 -23.22 2.73 -5.14
C HIS A 161 -23.62 3.87 -6.09
N PHE A 162 -22.68 4.71 -6.54
CA PHE A 162 -22.97 5.76 -7.50
C PHE A 162 -23.36 5.21 -8.88
N LEU A 163 -22.65 4.20 -9.38
CA LEU A 163 -22.94 3.58 -10.67
C LEU A 163 -24.35 2.99 -10.71
N SER A 164 -24.77 2.32 -9.63
CA SER A 164 -26.09 1.73 -9.51
C SER A 164 -27.19 2.79 -9.30
N SER A 165 -26.99 3.75 -8.40
CA SER A 165 -28.01 4.75 -8.05
C SER A 165 -28.39 5.68 -9.22
N PHE A 166 -27.44 5.96 -10.11
CA PHE A 166 -27.65 6.82 -11.28
C PHE A 166 -27.81 6.04 -12.58
N ALA A 167 -27.88 4.70 -12.51
CA ALA A 167 -28.04 3.79 -13.66
C ALA A 167 -27.05 4.07 -14.81
N PHE A 168 -25.78 4.34 -14.48
CA PHE A 168 -24.77 4.64 -15.48
C PHE A 168 -24.50 3.43 -16.41
N PRO A 169 -24.15 3.67 -17.69
CA PRO A 169 -23.80 2.59 -18.61
C PRO A 169 -22.60 1.78 -18.10
N VAL A 170 -22.59 0.47 -18.38
CA VAL A 170 -21.48 -0.44 -18.03
C VAL A 170 -20.13 0.08 -18.50
N LYS A 171 -20.07 0.77 -19.64
CA LYS A 171 -18.84 1.40 -20.16
C LYS A 171 -18.29 2.45 -19.19
N VAL A 172 -19.13 3.29 -18.61
CA VAL A 172 -18.74 4.29 -17.61
C VAL A 172 -18.24 3.61 -16.35
N GLY A 173 -18.92 2.54 -15.91
CA GLY A 173 -18.47 1.74 -14.77
C GLY A 173 -17.07 1.14 -14.96
N LYS A 174 -16.80 0.56 -16.14
CA LYS A 174 -15.47 0.05 -16.49
C LYS A 174 -14.40 1.14 -16.50
N MET A 175 -14.73 2.34 -16.98
CA MET A 175 -13.80 3.48 -16.98
C MET A 175 -13.54 3.98 -15.56
N ALA A 176 -14.58 4.14 -14.73
CA ALA A 176 -14.43 4.54 -13.33
C ALA A 176 -13.54 3.55 -12.56
N TRP A 177 -13.74 2.25 -12.79
CA TRP A 177 -12.89 1.20 -12.22
C TRP A 177 -11.44 1.30 -12.70
N ALA A 178 -11.21 1.61 -13.97
CA ALA A 178 -9.87 1.79 -14.51
C ALA A 178 -9.17 3.02 -13.89
N PHE A 179 -9.85 4.16 -13.80
CA PHE A 179 -9.32 5.39 -13.22
C PHE A 179 -8.89 5.23 -11.75
N VAL A 180 -9.70 4.54 -10.96
CA VAL A 180 -9.42 4.35 -9.53
C VAL A 180 -8.26 3.39 -9.28
N ASN A 181 -7.94 2.55 -10.26
CA ASN A 181 -6.82 1.61 -10.20
C ASN A 181 -5.61 2.08 -10.99
N ASP A 182 -5.64 3.31 -11.51
CA ASP A 182 -4.51 3.90 -12.19
C ASP A 182 -3.38 4.18 -11.19
N LYS A 183 -2.13 4.02 -11.63
CA LYS A 183 -0.94 4.01 -10.76
C LYS A 183 -0.08 5.24 -10.95
#